data_AF-A0A2N6AIB8-F1
#
_entry.id   AF-A0A2N6AIB8-F1
#
_cell.length_a   1.000
_cell.length_b   1.000
_cell.length_c   1.000
_cell.angle_alpha   90.00
_cell.angle_beta   90.00
_cell.angle_gamma   90.00
#
_symmetry.space_group_name_H-M   'P 1'
#
loop_
_entity.id
_entity.type
_entity.pdbx_description
1 polymer ?
#
loop_
_entity_poly.entity_id
_entity_poly.type
_entity_poly.pdbx_seq_one_letter_code
_entity_poly.pdbx_strand_id
1 'polypeptide(L)'
;MFKEARFYEKLDKSQVRCLLCPHLCKLSVGETGICGSRKNRGGILYAMGYGEIAAYGIDPIEKKPLFHYYPGKKIFSVGSFGCNLKCDFCQNYRIAHERPATMHMEPERLLEMALNSKDVSIGVAFTYNEPVINAEYIIKCAKLIRSHGMKVVLVTNGFINQDPLEALIEQVDAMNIDLKAFNDSFYKSICKGWVNPVKKTIERACRNVHVEVTTLLIEGLNTDEREMDEMSSYLGDLKKDMPLHLSRYYPAWKRNDPPTPVETIKHLSETAKRHLNNVYIGNVPGIDNNTYCPECRSVIVDRSEYAGKVRNLKDGVCRVCGRKILIRND
;
A
#
# COMPACT_ATOMS: atom_id res chain seq x y z
N MET A 1 -11.67 20.84 11.83
CA MET A 1 -11.92 21.96 10.87
C MET A 1 -11.84 21.37 9.45
N PHE A 2 -12.70 21.73 8.49
CA PHE A 2 -12.65 21.10 7.15
C PHE A 2 -11.52 21.69 6.31
N LYS A 3 -10.70 20.85 5.68
CA LYS A 3 -9.62 21.27 4.78
C LYS A 3 -10.12 21.30 3.34
N GLU A 4 -9.97 22.41 2.64
CA GLU A 4 -10.23 22.46 1.19
C GLU A 4 -9.31 21.46 0.46
N ALA A 5 -9.90 20.68 -0.44
CA ALA A 5 -9.20 19.71 -1.25
C ALA A 5 -8.31 20.43 -2.29
N ARG A 6 -7.14 19.87 -2.58
CA ARG A 6 -6.21 20.41 -3.58
C ARG A 6 -6.54 19.98 -5.00
N PHE A 7 -7.03 18.74 -5.17
CA PHE A 7 -7.15 18.10 -6.48
C PHE A 7 -8.59 18.07 -6.95
N TYR A 8 -9.10 19.23 -7.40
CA TYR A 8 -10.43 19.34 -7.99
C TYR A 8 -10.53 20.54 -8.92
N GLU A 9 -11.53 20.53 -9.78
CA GLU A 9 -11.92 21.68 -10.60
C GLU A 9 -13.37 22.07 -10.31
N LYS A 10 -13.69 23.35 -10.47
CA LYS A 10 -15.07 23.83 -10.46
C LYS A 10 -15.64 23.64 -11.85
N LEU A 11 -16.80 22.99 -11.95
CA LEU A 11 -17.51 22.82 -13.22
C LEU A 11 -18.46 24.00 -13.48
N ASP A 12 -19.07 24.50 -12.41
CA ASP A 12 -19.88 25.72 -12.39
C ASP A 12 -19.82 26.36 -10.99
N LYS A 13 -20.76 27.26 -10.65
CA LYS A 13 -20.79 27.94 -9.33
C LYS A 13 -21.04 26.98 -8.15
N SER A 14 -21.58 25.79 -8.39
CA SER A 14 -22.10 24.87 -7.39
C SER A 14 -21.55 23.45 -7.50
N GLN A 15 -21.18 22.99 -8.70
CA GLN A 15 -20.65 21.66 -8.96
C GLN A 15 -19.12 21.64 -9.04
N VAL A 16 -18.54 20.56 -8.53
CA VAL A 16 -17.09 20.30 -8.57
C VAL A 16 -16.81 18.93 -9.16
N ARG A 17 -15.65 18.76 -9.78
CA ARG A 17 -15.11 17.46 -10.17
C ARG A 17 -13.87 17.15 -9.35
N CYS A 18 -13.93 16.09 -8.56
CA CYS A 18 -12.77 15.59 -7.83
C CYS A 18 -11.78 14.94 -8.81
N LEU A 19 -10.52 15.40 -8.80
CA LEU A 19 -9.45 14.90 -9.68
C LEU A 19 -8.48 13.97 -8.93
N LEU A 20 -8.76 13.62 -7.68
CA LEU A 20 -7.86 12.82 -6.85
C LEU A 20 -7.64 11.40 -7.38
N CYS A 21 -8.71 10.74 -7.80
CA CYS A 21 -8.65 9.35 -8.25
C CYS A 21 -9.43 9.16 -9.56
N PRO A 22 -9.22 8.02 -10.25
CA PRO A 22 -9.78 7.79 -11.58
C PRO A 22 -11.32 7.81 -11.65
N HIS A 23 -12.03 7.74 -10.52
CA HIS A 23 -13.49 7.90 -10.48
C HIS A 23 -14.00 9.26 -10.97
N LEU A 24 -13.18 10.32 -10.88
CA LEU A 24 -13.52 11.66 -11.36
C LEU A 24 -14.91 12.15 -10.91
N CYS A 25 -15.27 11.88 -9.64
CA CYS A 25 -16.62 12.15 -9.11
C CYS A 25 -17.03 13.59 -9.39
N LYS A 26 -18.16 13.77 -10.07
CA LYS A 26 -18.87 15.04 -10.21
C LYS A 26 -19.83 15.16 -9.03
N LEU A 27 -19.70 16.22 -8.25
CA LEU A 27 -20.41 16.38 -6.99
C LEU A 27 -21.13 17.73 -6.97
N SER A 28 -22.44 17.67 -6.81
CA SER A 28 -23.31 18.79 -6.49
C SER A 28 -23.15 19.20 -5.02
N VAL A 29 -23.67 20.37 -4.66
CA VAL A 29 -23.61 20.87 -3.28
C VAL A 29 -24.22 19.85 -2.31
N GLY A 30 -23.47 19.50 -1.27
CA GLY A 30 -23.88 18.53 -0.25
C GLY A 30 -23.50 17.08 -0.56
N GLU A 31 -23.16 16.77 -1.81
CA GLU A 31 -22.77 15.41 -2.20
C GLU A 31 -21.37 15.04 -1.70
N THR A 32 -21.19 13.74 -1.44
CA THR A 32 -19.91 13.14 -1.02
C THR A 32 -19.48 12.14 -2.07
N GLY A 33 -18.21 12.18 -2.46
CA GLY A 33 -17.62 11.24 -3.39
C GLY A 33 -17.69 9.81 -2.88
N ILE A 34 -17.56 8.85 -3.80
CA ILE A 34 -17.69 7.41 -3.51
C ILE A 34 -16.78 6.93 -2.37
N CYS A 35 -15.65 7.60 -2.15
CA CYS A 35 -14.73 7.29 -1.06
C CYS A 35 -15.23 7.62 0.34
N GLY A 36 -16.33 8.37 0.48
CA GLY A 36 -16.87 8.82 1.77
C GLY A 36 -16.08 9.95 2.45
N SER A 37 -14.97 10.40 1.86
CA SER A 37 -14.05 11.39 2.46
C SER A 37 -13.95 12.73 1.72
N ARG A 38 -14.62 12.88 0.56
CA ARG A 38 -14.58 14.12 -0.24
C ARG A 38 -15.97 14.70 -0.40
N LYS A 39 -16.24 15.89 0.17
CA LYS A 39 -17.59 16.48 0.19
C LYS A 39 -17.61 17.86 -0.42
N ASN A 40 -18.55 18.13 -1.31
CA ASN A 40 -18.78 19.47 -1.82
C ASN A 40 -19.62 20.26 -0.81
N ARG A 41 -19.12 21.42 -0.37
CA ARG A 41 -19.87 22.40 0.45
C ARG A 41 -19.79 23.76 -0.22
N GLY A 42 -20.92 24.22 -0.77
CA GLY A 42 -21.02 25.54 -1.39
C GLY A 42 -20.12 25.75 -2.61
N GLY A 43 -19.91 24.71 -3.44
CA GLY A 43 -19.04 24.80 -4.63
C GLY A 43 -17.54 24.68 -4.33
N ILE A 44 -17.19 24.25 -3.11
CA ILE A 44 -15.82 23.99 -2.68
C ILE A 44 -15.74 22.53 -2.23
N LEU A 45 -14.75 21.79 -2.75
CA LEU A 45 -14.53 20.40 -2.35
C LEU A 45 -13.69 20.38 -1.08
N TYR A 46 -14.14 19.65 -0.05
CA TYR A 46 -13.42 19.48 1.22
C TYR A 46 -12.95 18.04 1.42
N ALA A 47 -11.73 17.90 1.92
CA ALA A 47 -11.17 16.66 2.45
C ALA A 47 -11.66 16.45 3.89
N MET A 48 -12.68 15.61 4.04
CA MET A 48 -13.36 15.34 5.31
C MET A 48 -12.53 14.48 6.26
N GLY A 49 -11.57 13.70 5.75
CA GLY A 49 -10.65 12.88 6.54
C GLY A 49 -9.34 13.56 6.92
N TYR A 50 -9.18 14.86 6.61
CA TYR A 50 -7.96 15.58 6.96
C TYR A 50 -7.77 15.64 8.48
N GLY A 51 -6.70 15.01 8.98
CA GLY A 51 -6.42 14.89 10.42
C GLY A 51 -7.32 13.90 11.17
N GLU A 52 -8.25 13.21 10.51
CA GLU A 52 -9.16 12.30 11.18
C GLU A 52 -8.57 10.88 11.21
N ILE A 53 -8.06 10.47 12.36
CA ILE A 53 -7.39 9.18 12.57
C ILE A 53 -8.37 8.20 13.24
N ALA A 54 -8.63 7.07 12.58
CA ALA A 54 -9.49 6.01 13.09
C ALA A 54 -8.71 4.91 13.82
N ALA A 55 -7.43 4.72 13.48
CA ALA A 55 -6.56 3.74 14.12
C ALA A 55 -5.10 4.20 14.04
N TYR A 56 -4.33 3.92 15.09
CA TYR A 56 -2.88 4.08 15.08
C TYR A 56 -2.20 3.05 15.99
N GLY A 57 -0.92 2.77 15.74
CA GLY A 57 -0.15 1.83 16.55
C GLY A 57 1.23 1.57 15.98
N ILE A 58 2.13 0.97 16.77
CA ILE A 58 3.45 0.58 16.28
C ILE A 58 3.38 -0.88 15.80
N ASP A 59 3.64 -1.09 14.52
CA ASP A 59 3.64 -2.39 13.86
C ASP A 59 5.03 -2.72 13.30
N PRO A 60 5.39 -4.01 13.14
CA PRO A 60 6.54 -4.39 12.30
C PRO A 60 6.37 -3.88 10.86
N ILE A 61 7.47 -3.50 10.20
CA ILE A 61 7.43 -3.05 8.80
C ILE A 61 6.96 -4.17 7.86
N GLU A 62 7.20 -5.43 8.23
CA GLU A 62 6.74 -6.63 7.54
C GLU A 62 5.21 -6.75 7.51
N LYS A 63 4.50 -6.13 8.46
CA LYS A 63 3.03 -6.05 8.44
C LYS A 63 2.51 -5.06 7.38
N LYS A 64 3.38 -4.21 6.82
CA LYS A 64 3.10 -3.29 5.69
C LYS A 64 3.59 -3.87 4.36
N PRO A 65 3.50 -5.21 4.20
CA PRO A 65 4.31 -6.07 3.33
C PRO A 65 5.53 -5.37 2.69
N LEU A 66 6.46 -4.93 3.54
CA LEU A 66 7.70 -4.27 3.14
C LEU A 66 8.89 -5.07 3.67
N PHE A 67 9.17 -6.20 3.02
CA PHE A 67 10.20 -7.14 3.48
C PHE A 67 11.61 -6.67 3.13
N HIS A 68 11.75 -5.82 2.11
CA HIS A 68 13.03 -5.30 1.61
C HIS A 68 13.26 -3.84 2.02
N TYR A 69 12.42 -3.30 2.90
CA TYR A 69 12.55 -1.94 3.41
C TYR A 69 12.66 -1.95 4.94
N TYR A 70 13.87 -1.77 5.45
CA TYR A 70 14.23 -1.83 6.87
C TYR A 70 13.78 -3.12 7.58
N PRO A 71 14.15 -4.31 7.06
CA PRO A 71 13.75 -5.58 7.67
C PRO A 71 14.10 -5.65 9.16
N GLY A 72 13.19 -6.18 9.97
CA GLY A 72 13.34 -6.27 11.42
C GLY A 72 12.94 -5.02 12.20
N LYS A 73 12.61 -3.92 11.52
CA LYS A 73 12.26 -2.66 12.17
C LYS A 73 10.76 -2.52 12.37
N LYS A 74 10.37 -1.63 13.29
CA LYS A 74 8.97 -1.23 13.49
C LYS A 74 8.71 0.14 12.88
N ILE A 75 7.44 0.44 12.66
CA ILE A 75 6.97 1.70 12.09
C ILE A 75 5.68 2.16 12.77
N PHE A 76 5.55 3.47 13.02
CA PHE A 76 4.36 4.06 13.60
C PHE A 76 3.28 4.16 12.53
N SER A 77 2.24 3.37 12.65
CA SER A 77 1.19 3.20 11.65
C SER A 77 -0.02 4.05 12.00
N VAL A 78 -0.61 4.70 11.01
CA VAL A 78 -1.85 5.48 11.15
C VAL A 78 -2.81 5.17 10.00
N GLY A 79 -4.09 5.13 10.31
CA GLY A 79 -5.17 4.96 9.34
C GLY A 79 -6.32 5.92 9.62
N SER A 80 -6.92 6.39 8.54
CA SER A 80 -8.10 7.26 8.56
C SER A 80 -9.34 6.43 8.20
N PHE A 81 -10.36 7.06 7.65
CA PHE A 81 -11.54 6.39 7.13
C PHE A 81 -11.75 6.67 5.64
N GLY A 82 -12.52 5.80 5.00
CA GLY A 82 -12.89 5.86 3.60
C GLY A 82 -11.96 5.05 2.69
N CYS A 83 -12.45 4.75 1.49
CA CYS A 83 -11.70 4.05 0.45
C CYS A 83 -12.32 4.31 -0.91
N ASN A 84 -11.49 4.61 -1.90
CA ASN A 84 -11.94 4.87 -3.27
C ASN A 84 -12.19 3.59 -4.10
N LEU A 85 -11.85 2.41 -3.58
CA LEU A 85 -12.34 1.13 -4.09
C LEU A 85 -13.40 0.56 -3.14
N LYS A 86 -14.08 -0.51 -3.55
CA LYS A 86 -15.18 -1.14 -2.79
C LYS A 86 -15.07 -2.68 -2.82
N CYS A 87 -13.85 -3.17 -2.60
CA CYS A 87 -13.46 -4.59 -2.59
C CYS A 87 -14.31 -5.40 -1.62
N ASP A 88 -15.15 -6.31 -2.11
CA ASP A 88 -16.09 -7.11 -1.30
C ASP A 88 -15.42 -7.98 -0.21
N PHE A 89 -14.12 -8.22 -0.33
CA PHE A 89 -13.24 -8.95 0.59
C PHE A 89 -12.45 -8.06 1.57
N CYS A 90 -12.77 -6.76 1.68
CA CYS A 90 -11.97 -5.81 2.46
C CYS A 90 -11.87 -6.23 3.96
N GLN A 91 -10.65 -6.53 4.41
CA GLN A 91 -10.40 -6.91 5.81
C GLN A 91 -10.57 -5.73 6.79
N ASN A 92 -10.40 -4.49 6.31
CA ASN A 92 -10.56 -3.27 7.10
C ASN A 92 -11.86 -2.51 6.75
N TYR A 93 -12.92 -3.23 6.34
CA TYR A 93 -14.15 -2.61 5.83
C TYR A 93 -14.80 -1.61 6.80
N ARG A 94 -14.66 -1.81 8.12
CA ARG A 94 -15.21 -0.90 9.14
C ARG A 94 -14.66 0.52 9.05
N ILE A 95 -13.37 0.67 8.74
CA ILE A 95 -12.78 1.99 8.52
C ILE A 95 -12.84 2.41 7.05
N ALA A 96 -12.83 1.46 6.11
CA ALA A 96 -12.83 1.77 4.68
C ALA A 96 -14.21 2.14 4.11
N HIS A 97 -15.30 1.56 4.64
CA HIS A 97 -16.64 1.62 4.04
C HIS A 97 -17.75 2.03 5.00
N GLU A 98 -17.46 2.14 6.30
CA GLU A 98 -18.39 2.68 7.30
C GLU A 98 -17.89 4.03 7.81
N ARG A 99 -18.55 4.57 8.84
CA ARG A 99 -18.15 5.81 9.51
C ARG A 99 -17.63 5.48 10.91
N PRO A 100 -16.32 5.20 11.07
CA PRO A 100 -15.76 4.91 12.39
C PRO A 100 -15.70 6.18 13.25
N ALA A 101 -15.56 5.98 14.57
CA ALA A 101 -15.10 7.04 15.46
C ALA A 101 -13.67 7.43 15.07
N THR A 102 -13.38 8.73 15.12
CA THR A 102 -12.07 9.28 14.79
C THR A 102 -11.60 10.22 15.88
N MET A 103 -10.29 10.38 15.98
CA MET A 103 -9.66 11.46 16.74
C MET A 103 -9.01 12.43 15.76
N HIS A 104 -9.19 13.72 16.02
CA HIS A 104 -8.52 14.74 15.24
C HIS A 104 -7.05 14.84 15.68
N MET A 105 -6.14 14.78 14.72
CA MET A 105 -4.71 14.86 14.90
C MET A 105 -4.14 15.84 13.88
N GLU A 106 -3.60 16.95 14.36
CA GLU A 106 -2.86 17.88 13.50
C GLU A 106 -1.51 17.25 13.08
N PRO A 107 -0.96 17.62 11.91
CA PRO A 107 0.33 17.09 11.45
C PRO A 107 1.47 17.22 12.45
N GLU A 108 1.51 18.32 13.21
CA GLU A 108 2.50 18.59 14.24
C GLU A 108 2.34 17.62 15.43
N ARG A 109 1.11 17.24 15.77
CA ARG A 109 0.84 16.23 16.80
C ARG A 109 1.23 14.83 16.32
N LEU A 110 0.99 14.50 15.05
CA LEU A 110 1.45 13.23 14.48
C LEU A 110 2.99 13.14 14.50
N LEU A 111 3.67 14.23 14.14
CA LEU A 111 5.14 14.32 14.25
C LEU A 111 5.60 14.10 15.68
N GLU A 112 5.01 14.78 16.66
CA GLU A 112 5.36 14.63 18.09
C GLU A 112 5.24 13.16 18.53
N MET A 113 4.12 12.50 18.18
CA MET A 113 3.91 11.09 18.50
C MET A 113 4.94 10.17 17.81
N ALA A 114 5.28 10.47 16.55
CA ALA A 114 6.30 9.72 15.82
C ALA A 114 7.68 9.88 16.49
N LEU A 115 8.07 11.10 16.84
CA LEU A 115 9.34 11.41 17.51
C LEU A 115 9.44 10.76 18.89
N ASN A 116 8.34 10.70 19.64
CA ASN A 116 8.27 9.98 20.92
C ASN A 116 8.49 8.46 20.76
N SER A 117 8.36 7.93 19.54
CA SER A 117 8.59 6.51 19.22
C SER A 117 9.90 6.25 18.46
N LYS A 118 10.76 7.26 18.27
CA LYS A 118 11.94 7.18 17.39
C LYS A 118 12.96 6.09 17.77
N ASP A 119 13.01 5.71 19.05
CA ASP A 119 13.94 4.67 19.53
C ASP A 119 13.50 3.26 19.12
N VAL A 120 12.23 3.09 18.74
CA VAL A 120 11.66 1.80 18.31
C VAL A 120 11.12 1.81 16.89
N SER A 121 10.78 2.98 16.34
CA SER A 121 10.13 3.17 15.05
C SER A 121 11.01 3.98 14.10
N ILE A 122 11.15 3.51 12.85
CA ILE A 122 11.92 4.21 11.82
C ILE A 122 11.18 5.40 11.20
N GLY A 123 9.87 5.53 11.45
CA GLY A 123 9.04 6.43 10.66
C GLY A 123 7.56 6.30 10.88
N VAL A 124 6.80 6.77 9.89
CA VAL A 124 5.33 6.72 9.86
C VAL A 124 4.83 5.98 8.62
N ALA A 125 3.89 5.07 8.80
CA ALA A 125 3.17 4.38 7.73
C ALA A 125 1.72 4.86 7.68
N PHE A 126 1.27 5.34 6.53
CA PHE A 126 -0.14 5.61 6.25
C PHE A 126 -0.78 4.35 5.64
N THR A 127 -1.76 3.76 6.31
CA THR A 127 -2.21 2.37 6.09
C THR A 127 -3.62 2.11 6.66
N TYR A 128 -4.05 0.83 6.67
CA TYR A 128 -5.29 0.27 7.22
C TYR A 128 -6.51 0.50 6.34
N ASN A 129 -6.81 1.74 5.94
CA ASN A 129 -7.83 2.04 4.92
C ASN A 129 -7.14 2.33 3.58
N GLU A 130 -7.70 3.21 2.73
CA GLU A 130 -6.97 3.77 1.61
C GLU A 130 -6.36 5.12 2.01
N PRO A 131 -5.03 5.26 2.07
CA PRO A 131 -4.43 6.52 2.49
C PRO A 131 -4.49 7.62 1.42
N VAL A 132 -4.47 7.31 0.11
CA VAL A 132 -4.40 8.35 -0.94
C VAL A 132 -5.63 9.26 -0.98
N ILE A 133 -6.76 8.81 -0.43
CA ILE A 133 -7.96 9.65 -0.31
C ILE A 133 -7.77 10.83 0.66
N ASN A 134 -6.70 10.84 1.46
CA ASN A 134 -6.30 11.91 2.37
C ASN A 134 -4.94 12.55 1.97
N ALA A 135 -4.64 12.61 0.67
CA ALA A 135 -3.37 13.09 0.13
C ALA A 135 -2.86 14.42 0.74
N GLU A 136 -3.73 15.41 0.96
CA GLU A 136 -3.33 16.72 1.51
C GLU A 136 -2.78 16.61 2.93
N TYR A 137 -3.37 15.75 3.76
CA TYR A 137 -2.90 15.51 5.12
C TYR A 137 -1.55 14.78 5.07
N ILE A 138 -1.44 13.74 4.24
CA ILE A 138 -0.21 12.96 4.08
C ILE A 138 0.93 13.84 3.58
N ILE A 139 0.72 14.67 2.56
CA ILE A 139 1.75 15.58 2.03
C ILE A 139 2.25 16.54 3.11
N LYS A 140 1.36 17.12 3.93
CA LYS A 140 1.77 18.02 5.01
C LYS A 140 2.56 17.27 6.10
N CYS A 141 2.06 16.11 6.53
CA CYS A 141 2.74 15.30 7.55
C CYS A 141 4.10 14.80 7.05
N ALA A 142 4.17 14.31 5.82
CA ALA A 142 5.37 13.71 5.25
C ALA A 142 6.53 14.71 5.16
N LYS A 143 6.25 15.96 4.78
CA LYS A 143 7.25 17.04 4.81
C LYS A 143 7.84 17.25 6.21
N LEU A 144 6.98 17.30 7.22
CA LEU A 144 7.38 17.49 8.61
C LEU A 144 8.15 16.29 9.16
N ILE A 145 7.68 15.07 8.90
CA ILE A 145 8.30 13.82 9.36
C ILE A 145 9.70 13.68 8.75
N ARG A 146 9.83 13.90 7.44
CA ARG A 146 11.11 13.77 6.74
C ARG A 146 12.11 14.86 7.11
N SER A 147 11.68 16.07 7.43
CA SER A 147 12.61 17.12 7.92
C SER A 147 13.26 16.77 9.26
N HIS A 148 12.78 15.72 9.95
CA HIS A 148 13.35 15.18 11.19
C HIS A 148 14.05 13.82 10.98
N GLY A 149 14.36 13.45 9.73
CA GLY A 149 15.11 12.24 9.40
C GLY A 149 14.32 10.93 9.52
N MET A 150 13.02 11.00 9.79
CA MET A 150 12.14 9.84 9.87
C MET A 150 11.61 9.44 8.49
N LYS A 151 11.30 8.15 8.32
CA LYS A 151 10.79 7.60 7.06
C LYS A 151 9.29 7.77 6.92
N VAL A 152 8.81 7.87 5.68
CA VAL A 152 7.39 7.91 5.34
C VAL A 152 7.05 6.76 4.40
N VAL A 153 6.07 5.96 4.79
CA VAL A 153 5.61 4.78 4.07
C VAL A 153 4.13 4.90 3.72
N LEU A 154 3.74 4.38 2.56
CA LEU A 154 2.36 4.33 2.12
C LEU A 154 1.95 2.89 1.77
N VAL A 155 0.85 2.39 2.36
CA VAL A 155 0.23 1.11 1.97
C VAL A 155 -1.09 1.42 1.28
N THR A 156 -1.15 1.28 -0.03
CA THR A 156 -2.24 1.82 -0.86
C THR A 156 -2.72 0.80 -1.89
N ASN A 157 -3.98 0.92 -2.31
CA ASN A 157 -4.50 0.23 -3.47
C ASN A 157 -4.02 0.80 -4.82
N GLY A 158 -3.27 1.90 -4.81
CA GLY A 158 -2.67 2.52 -6.00
C GLY A 158 -3.65 3.13 -6.98
N PHE A 159 -4.93 3.25 -6.63
CA PHE A 159 -5.99 3.78 -7.51
C PHE A 159 -6.06 5.31 -7.44
N ILE A 160 -5.08 5.99 -8.04
CA ILE A 160 -4.88 7.44 -7.96
C ILE A 160 -4.58 8.03 -9.35
N ASN A 161 -4.93 9.31 -9.57
CA ASN A 161 -4.57 10.00 -10.82
C ASN A 161 -3.11 10.48 -10.78
N GLN A 162 -2.55 10.83 -11.94
CA GLN A 162 -1.14 11.17 -12.07
C GLN A 162 -0.72 12.38 -11.23
N ASP A 163 -1.38 13.54 -11.38
CA ASP A 163 -1.01 14.76 -10.63
C ASP A 163 -0.97 14.59 -9.09
N PRO A 164 -2.00 14.01 -8.44
CA PRO A 164 -1.93 13.74 -7.00
C PRO A 164 -0.89 12.66 -6.66
N LEU A 165 -0.64 11.70 -7.54
CA LEU A 165 0.41 10.70 -7.35
C LEU A 165 1.80 11.36 -7.34
N GLU A 166 2.11 12.25 -8.28
CA GLU A 166 3.38 12.99 -8.33
C GLU A 166 3.62 13.73 -7.02
N ALA A 167 2.60 14.44 -6.53
CA ALA A 167 2.69 15.19 -5.28
C ALA A 167 2.93 14.29 -4.05
N LEU A 168 2.53 13.02 -4.09
CA LEU A 168 2.78 12.04 -3.02
C LEU A 168 4.16 11.37 -3.16
N ILE A 169 4.54 10.96 -4.38
CA ILE A 169 5.80 10.27 -4.66
C ILE A 169 7.01 11.08 -4.18
N GLU A 170 6.97 12.40 -4.33
CA GLU A 170 8.04 13.29 -3.85
C GLU A 170 8.22 13.26 -2.32
N GLN A 171 7.20 12.78 -1.60
CA GLN A 171 7.09 12.89 -0.15
C GLN A 171 7.23 11.53 0.58
N VAL A 172 7.26 10.41 -0.14
CA VAL A 172 7.28 9.05 0.44
C VAL A 172 8.59 8.33 0.11
N ASP A 173 9.07 7.50 1.05
CA ASP A 173 10.31 6.74 0.90
C ASP A 173 10.07 5.30 0.42
N ALA A 174 8.93 4.71 0.81
CA ALA A 174 8.49 3.40 0.33
C ALA A 174 6.97 3.30 0.16
N MET A 175 6.56 2.43 -0.76
CA MET A 175 5.16 2.08 -1.01
C MET A 175 4.99 0.58 -1.06
N ASN A 176 3.96 0.07 -0.37
CA ASN A 176 3.36 -1.20 -0.72
C ASN A 176 2.08 -0.92 -1.52
N ILE A 177 1.98 -1.50 -2.71
CA ILE A 177 0.87 -1.27 -3.64
C ILE A 177 0.09 -2.57 -3.84
N ASP A 178 -1.22 -2.56 -3.54
CA ASP A 178 -2.07 -3.72 -3.81
C ASP A 178 -2.44 -3.82 -5.29
N LEU A 179 -1.79 -4.74 -6.02
CA LEU A 179 -2.24 -5.19 -7.33
C LEU A 179 -3.19 -6.37 -7.13
N LYS A 180 -4.48 -6.06 -6.94
CA LYS A 180 -5.49 -7.01 -6.44
C LYS A 180 -5.81 -8.13 -7.43
N ALA A 181 -5.61 -7.89 -8.71
CA ALA A 181 -5.71 -8.82 -9.82
C ALA A 181 -4.97 -8.22 -11.03
N PHE A 182 -4.70 -9.00 -12.07
CA PHE A 182 -4.20 -8.51 -13.34
C PHE A 182 -5.28 -8.47 -14.42
N ASN A 183 -6.51 -8.87 -14.09
CA ASN A 183 -7.67 -8.78 -14.96
C ASN A 183 -8.66 -7.67 -14.55
N ASP A 184 -9.27 -7.05 -15.57
CA ASP A 184 -10.16 -5.89 -15.40
C ASP A 184 -11.56 -6.30 -14.89
N SER A 185 -11.97 -7.55 -15.12
CA SER A 185 -13.26 -8.10 -14.66
C SER A 185 -13.33 -8.16 -13.14
N PHE A 186 -12.26 -8.61 -12.49
CA PHE A 186 -12.11 -8.61 -11.05
C PHE A 186 -12.24 -7.19 -10.49
N TYR A 187 -11.52 -6.22 -11.06
CA TYR A 187 -11.60 -4.85 -10.58
C TYR A 187 -13.01 -4.26 -10.74
N LYS A 188 -13.69 -4.47 -11.87
CA LYS A 188 -15.05 -3.94 -12.10
C LYS A 188 -16.08 -4.59 -11.18
N SER A 189 -16.05 -5.91 -11.08
CA SER A 189 -17.07 -6.68 -10.36
C SER A 189 -16.85 -6.65 -8.85
N ILE A 190 -15.60 -6.84 -8.42
CA ILE A 190 -15.21 -7.05 -7.02
C ILE A 190 -14.77 -5.73 -6.36
N CYS A 191 -13.93 -4.95 -7.04
CA CYS A 191 -13.34 -3.73 -6.45
C CYS A 191 -14.10 -2.44 -6.79
N LYS A 192 -15.03 -2.48 -7.75
CA LYS A 192 -15.69 -1.30 -8.34
C LYS A 192 -14.71 -0.28 -8.93
N GLY A 193 -13.61 -0.75 -9.53
CA GLY A 193 -12.59 0.05 -10.20
C GLY A 193 -12.10 -0.61 -11.50
N TRP A 194 -10.86 -0.32 -11.92
CA TRP A 194 -10.18 -0.95 -13.07
C TRP A 194 -8.67 -1.00 -12.82
N VAL A 195 -7.96 -1.92 -13.47
CA VAL A 195 -6.56 -2.26 -13.08
C VAL A 195 -5.54 -1.23 -13.58
N ASN A 196 -5.78 -0.61 -14.74
CA ASN A 196 -4.79 0.20 -15.44
C ASN A 196 -4.21 1.37 -14.60
N PRO A 197 -4.99 2.13 -13.81
CA PRO A 197 -4.43 3.15 -12.92
C PRO A 197 -3.47 2.60 -11.88
N VAL A 198 -3.74 1.41 -11.32
CA VAL A 198 -2.86 0.75 -10.35
C VAL A 198 -1.54 0.37 -11.01
N LYS A 199 -1.59 -0.20 -12.23
CA LYS A 199 -0.40 -0.50 -13.04
C LYS A 199 0.46 0.75 -13.26
N LYS A 200 -0.15 1.84 -13.75
CA LYS A 200 0.54 3.12 -13.94
C LYS A 200 1.14 3.67 -12.64
N THR A 201 0.47 3.52 -11.51
CA THR A 201 1.01 3.90 -10.19
C THR A 201 2.27 3.11 -9.86
N ILE A 202 2.28 1.79 -10.07
CA ILE A 202 3.46 0.94 -9.85
C ILE A 202 4.61 1.36 -10.77
N GLU A 203 4.35 1.51 -12.08
CA GLU A 203 5.34 1.93 -13.08
C GLU A 203 5.99 3.27 -12.73
N ARG A 204 5.19 4.21 -12.23
CA ARG A 204 5.63 5.55 -11.89
C ARG A 204 6.38 5.58 -10.56
N ALA A 205 5.83 4.95 -9.52
CA ALA A 205 6.39 4.97 -8.17
C ALA A 205 7.74 4.25 -8.09
N CYS A 206 7.88 3.11 -8.78
CA CYS A 206 9.09 2.29 -8.68
C CYS A 206 10.34 3.00 -9.23
N ARG A 207 10.21 4.09 -9.98
CA ARG A 207 11.35 4.88 -10.47
C ARG A 207 12.05 5.70 -9.39
N ASN A 208 11.34 6.11 -8.34
CA ASN A 208 11.85 7.03 -7.30
C ASN A 208 11.70 6.51 -5.88
N VAL A 209 10.78 5.56 -5.67
CA VAL A 209 10.37 5.07 -4.36
C VAL A 209 10.65 3.58 -4.28
N HIS A 210 10.97 3.07 -3.09
CA HIS A 210 11.02 1.63 -2.87
C HIS A 210 9.62 1.05 -2.98
N VAL A 211 9.37 0.16 -3.94
CA VAL A 211 8.04 -0.42 -4.18
C VAL A 211 8.08 -1.92 -3.95
N GLU A 212 7.11 -2.39 -3.17
CA GLU A 212 6.74 -3.80 -3.08
C GLU A 212 5.26 -3.93 -3.45
N VAL A 213 4.88 -5.07 -4.03
CA VAL A 213 3.52 -5.30 -4.52
C VAL A 213 2.86 -6.40 -3.73
N THR A 214 1.59 -6.22 -3.39
CA THR A 214 0.79 -7.25 -2.70
C THR A 214 -0.38 -7.68 -3.56
N THR A 215 -0.64 -8.99 -3.59
CA THR A 215 -1.83 -9.57 -4.21
C THR A 215 -2.47 -10.54 -3.24
N LEU A 216 -3.67 -10.22 -2.77
CA LEU A 216 -4.48 -11.13 -1.98
C LEU A 216 -5.20 -12.09 -2.93
N LEU A 217 -5.00 -13.39 -2.74
CA LEU A 217 -5.50 -14.45 -3.62
C LEU A 217 -6.77 -15.05 -3.05
N ILE A 218 -7.85 -15.04 -3.82
CA ILE A 218 -9.16 -15.61 -3.53
C ILE A 218 -9.42 -16.72 -4.55
N GLU A 219 -9.54 -17.94 -4.04
CA GLU A 219 -9.77 -19.14 -4.85
C GLU A 219 -10.94 -18.94 -5.83
N GLY A 220 -10.70 -19.22 -7.12
CA GLY A 220 -11.69 -19.12 -8.19
C GLY A 220 -11.94 -17.71 -8.73
N LEU A 221 -11.32 -16.65 -8.18
CA LEU A 221 -11.49 -15.28 -8.67
C LEU A 221 -10.24 -14.67 -9.31
N ASN A 222 -9.09 -14.87 -8.70
CA ASN A 222 -7.80 -14.34 -9.16
C ASN A 222 -6.66 -15.34 -8.89
N THR A 223 -6.97 -16.64 -9.00
CA THR A 223 -6.03 -17.75 -8.80
C THR A 223 -5.73 -18.52 -10.09
N ASP A 224 -5.99 -17.91 -11.25
CA ASP A 224 -5.60 -18.48 -12.54
C ASP A 224 -4.07 -18.39 -12.73
N GLU A 225 -3.44 -19.49 -13.16
CA GLU A 225 -1.98 -19.54 -13.34
C GLU A 225 -1.50 -18.58 -14.44
N ARG A 226 -2.26 -18.43 -15.53
CA ARG A 226 -1.88 -17.55 -16.64
C ARG A 226 -1.92 -16.09 -16.20
N GLU A 227 -2.95 -15.71 -15.44
CA GLU A 227 -3.03 -14.37 -14.85
C GLU A 227 -1.84 -14.07 -13.93
N MET A 228 -1.42 -15.05 -13.10
CA MET A 228 -0.24 -14.88 -12.25
C MET A 228 1.06 -14.77 -13.05
N ASP A 229 1.21 -15.56 -14.11
CA ASP A 229 2.36 -15.49 -15.02
C ASP A 229 2.43 -14.11 -15.70
N GLU A 230 1.31 -13.60 -16.22
CA GLU A 230 1.22 -12.26 -16.81
C GLU A 230 1.53 -11.15 -15.80
N MET A 231 0.96 -11.23 -14.59
CA MET A 231 1.20 -10.25 -13.52
C MET A 231 2.69 -10.21 -13.13
N SER A 232 3.27 -11.37 -12.87
CA SER A 232 4.65 -11.48 -12.41
C SER A 232 5.66 -11.15 -13.51
N SER A 233 5.36 -11.51 -14.78
CA SER A 233 6.12 -11.07 -15.95
C SER A 233 6.13 -9.54 -16.06
N TYR A 234 4.96 -8.90 -15.98
CA TYR A 234 4.85 -7.44 -15.99
C TYR A 234 5.65 -6.77 -14.86
N LEU A 235 5.62 -7.31 -13.64
CA LEU A 235 6.42 -6.79 -12.52
C LEU A 235 7.92 -7.03 -12.74
N GLY A 236 8.29 -8.18 -13.31
CA GLY A 236 9.66 -8.55 -13.63
C GLY A 236 10.29 -7.64 -14.69
N ASP A 237 9.52 -7.26 -15.71
CA ASP A 237 9.91 -6.31 -16.75
C ASP A 237 10.19 -4.91 -16.17
N LEU A 238 9.43 -4.51 -15.14
CA LEU A 238 9.70 -3.26 -14.42
C LEU A 238 10.97 -3.40 -13.58
N LYS A 239 11.02 -4.41 -12.71
CA LYS A 239 12.18 -4.74 -11.87
C LYS A 239 12.12 -6.20 -11.43
N LYS A 240 13.02 -7.02 -11.95
CA LYS A 240 13.17 -8.44 -11.56
C LYS A 240 13.37 -8.70 -10.05
N ASP A 241 13.95 -7.73 -9.34
CA ASP A 241 14.15 -7.79 -7.89
C ASP A 241 12.98 -7.22 -7.08
N MET A 242 11.89 -6.74 -7.71
CA MET A 242 10.70 -6.24 -7.01
C MET A 242 10.05 -7.35 -6.19
N PRO A 243 9.87 -7.16 -4.88
CA PRO A 243 9.13 -8.10 -4.05
C PRO A 243 7.65 -8.16 -4.43
N LEU A 244 7.15 -9.38 -4.66
CA LEU A 244 5.73 -9.69 -4.73
C LEU A 244 5.30 -10.48 -3.48
N HIS A 245 4.26 -10.01 -2.82
CA HIS A 245 3.64 -10.64 -1.66
C HIS A 245 2.33 -11.27 -2.07
N LEU A 246 2.27 -12.59 -2.07
CA LEU A 246 1.02 -13.32 -2.21
C LEU A 246 0.40 -13.48 -0.82
N SER A 247 -0.79 -12.92 -0.61
CA SER A 247 -1.47 -12.98 0.67
C SER A 247 -2.65 -13.95 0.60
N ARG A 248 -2.68 -14.91 1.51
CA ARG A 248 -3.80 -15.84 1.63
C ARG A 248 -5.05 -15.11 2.12
N TYR A 249 -6.14 -15.26 1.37
CA TYR A 249 -7.46 -14.77 1.74
C TYR A 249 -8.06 -15.52 2.94
N TYR A 250 -8.85 -14.79 3.72
CA TYR A 250 -9.77 -15.29 4.73
C TYR A 250 -11.11 -14.51 4.64
N PRO A 251 -12.25 -15.13 4.99
CA PRO A 251 -13.56 -14.49 5.03
C PRO A 251 -13.55 -13.10 5.68
N ALA A 252 -14.09 -12.12 4.97
CA ALA A 252 -14.22 -10.74 5.44
C ALA A 252 -15.33 -9.99 4.70
N TRP A 253 -15.95 -9.04 5.42
CA TRP A 253 -16.99 -8.13 4.93
C TRP A 253 -18.17 -8.81 4.24
N LYS A 254 -18.18 -8.88 2.90
CA LYS A 254 -19.29 -9.42 2.11
C LYS A 254 -19.02 -10.83 1.59
N ARG A 255 -17.83 -11.37 1.85
CA ARG A 255 -17.42 -12.70 1.39
C ARG A 255 -17.35 -13.69 2.54
N ASN A 256 -17.84 -14.90 2.25
CA ASN A 256 -17.84 -16.05 3.15
C ASN A 256 -17.19 -17.30 2.54
N ASP A 257 -16.54 -17.16 1.37
CA ASP A 257 -15.81 -18.25 0.73
C ASP A 257 -14.73 -18.79 1.68
N PRO A 258 -14.39 -20.09 1.61
CA PRO A 258 -13.33 -20.64 2.44
C PRO A 258 -11.98 -19.94 2.18
N PRO A 259 -11.07 -19.92 3.17
CA PRO A 259 -9.72 -19.42 2.97
C PRO A 259 -9.05 -20.13 1.78
N THR A 260 -8.33 -19.37 0.96
CA THR A 260 -7.65 -19.93 -0.22
C THR A 260 -6.75 -21.11 0.19
N PRO A 261 -6.80 -22.26 -0.50
CA PRO A 261 -5.97 -23.41 -0.18
C PRO A 261 -4.48 -23.06 -0.16
N VAL A 262 -3.75 -23.66 0.78
CA VAL A 262 -2.30 -23.43 0.92
C VAL A 262 -1.54 -23.90 -0.33
N GLU A 263 -2.00 -24.98 -0.96
CA GLU A 263 -1.37 -25.50 -2.17
C GLU A 263 -1.60 -24.57 -3.38
N THR A 264 -2.76 -23.90 -3.50
CA THR A 264 -2.98 -22.89 -4.54
C THR A 264 -1.96 -21.76 -4.45
N ILE A 265 -1.77 -21.18 -3.26
CA ILE A 265 -0.85 -20.05 -3.09
C ILE A 265 0.62 -20.46 -3.28
N LYS A 266 1.00 -21.68 -2.88
CA LYS A 266 2.33 -22.23 -3.18
C LYS A 266 2.55 -22.41 -4.68
N HIS A 267 1.58 -22.98 -5.39
CA HIS A 267 1.63 -23.15 -6.85
C HIS A 267 1.82 -21.81 -7.56
N LEU A 268 1.00 -20.81 -7.22
CA LEU A 268 1.10 -19.48 -7.82
C LEU A 268 2.38 -18.74 -7.43
N SER A 269 2.96 -19.02 -6.26
CA SER A 269 4.28 -18.52 -5.87
C SER A 269 5.37 -19.08 -6.79
N GLU A 270 5.35 -20.37 -7.11
CA GLU A 270 6.30 -20.97 -8.07
C GLU A 270 6.12 -20.41 -9.49
N THR A 271 4.89 -20.14 -9.92
CA THR A 271 4.62 -19.44 -11.18
C THR A 271 5.25 -18.05 -11.18
N ALA A 272 5.02 -17.26 -10.12
CA ALA A 272 5.57 -15.91 -10.04
C ALA A 272 7.11 -15.87 -9.99
N LYS A 273 7.74 -16.87 -9.37
CA LYS A 273 9.22 -17.01 -9.29
C LYS A 273 9.89 -17.24 -10.64
N ARG A 274 9.14 -17.60 -11.69
CA ARG A 274 9.66 -17.67 -13.07
C ARG A 274 10.14 -16.29 -13.56
N HIS A 275 9.51 -15.23 -13.08
CA HIS A 275 9.74 -13.85 -13.52
C HIS A 275 10.39 -12.96 -12.44
N LEU A 276 10.20 -13.29 -11.16
CA LEU A 276 10.66 -12.48 -10.02
C LEU A 276 11.62 -13.25 -9.11
N ASN A 277 12.65 -12.55 -8.61
CA ASN A 277 13.61 -13.14 -7.67
C ASN A 277 13.06 -13.25 -6.24
N ASN A 278 12.07 -12.43 -5.89
CA ASN A 278 11.56 -12.28 -4.53
C ASN A 278 10.03 -12.42 -4.53
N VAL A 279 9.55 -13.60 -4.14
CA VAL A 279 8.12 -13.88 -3.97
C VAL A 279 7.88 -14.44 -2.57
N TYR A 280 6.98 -13.81 -1.83
CA TYR A 280 6.68 -14.13 -0.44
C TYR A 280 5.24 -14.60 -0.30
N ILE A 281 5.00 -15.49 0.66
CA ILE A 281 3.65 -15.98 0.98
C ILE A 281 3.30 -15.51 2.39
N GLY A 282 2.39 -14.54 2.46
CA GLY A 282 1.80 -14.07 3.70
C GLY A 282 0.66 -14.97 4.17
N ASN A 283 0.28 -14.81 5.44
CA ASN A 283 -0.94 -15.42 5.99
C ASN A 283 -0.97 -16.96 5.96
N VAL A 284 0.21 -17.61 5.93
CA VAL A 284 0.35 -19.07 6.04
C VAL A 284 1.44 -19.37 7.08
N PRO A 285 1.09 -19.95 8.24
CA PRO A 285 2.07 -20.36 9.25
C PRO A 285 3.07 -21.37 8.69
N GLY A 286 4.34 -21.25 9.09
CA GLY A 286 5.40 -22.21 8.73
C GLY A 286 5.97 -22.09 7.32
N ILE A 287 5.58 -21.07 6.53
CA ILE A 287 6.22 -20.80 5.24
C ILE A 287 7.58 -20.12 5.43
N ASP A 288 8.58 -20.63 4.71
CA ASP A 288 9.85 -19.94 4.54
C ASP A 288 9.65 -18.62 3.78
N ASN A 289 9.83 -17.53 4.51
CA ASN A 289 9.80 -16.17 3.99
C ASN A 289 11.17 -15.48 4.14
N ASN A 290 12.25 -16.24 4.27
CA ASN A 290 13.60 -15.70 4.22
C ASN A 290 13.86 -15.03 2.86
N THR A 291 14.70 -13.99 2.87
CA THR A 291 15.22 -13.41 1.63
C THR A 291 16.55 -14.06 1.31
N TYR A 292 16.68 -14.61 0.11
CA TYR A 292 17.91 -15.26 -0.35
C TYR A 292 18.59 -14.43 -1.44
N CYS A 293 19.92 -14.53 -1.53
CA CYS A 293 20.64 -13.98 -2.67
C CYS A 293 20.18 -14.73 -3.93
N PRO A 294 19.70 -14.05 -4.99
CA PRO A 294 19.18 -14.78 -6.15
C PRO A 294 20.29 -15.34 -7.06
N GLU A 295 21.56 -15.18 -6.70
CA GLU A 295 22.71 -15.79 -7.38
C GLU A 295 23.30 -16.95 -6.58
N CYS A 296 23.82 -16.70 -5.37
CA CYS A 296 24.47 -17.74 -4.56
C CYS A 296 23.58 -18.41 -3.52
N ARG A 297 22.30 -18.01 -3.41
CA ARG A 297 21.32 -18.53 -2.44
C ARG A 297 21.68 -18.35 -0.96
N SER A 298 22.71 -17.58 -0.61
CA SER A 298 22.98 -17.25 0.80
C SER A 298 21.81 -16.47 1.43
N VAL A 299 21.48 -16.74 2.69
CA VAL A 299 20.43 -16.01 3.43
C VAL A 299 20.83 -14.54 3.59
N ILE A 300 20.03 -13.63 3.06
CA ILE A 300 20.21 -12.19 3.17
C ILE A 300 19.43 -11.64 4.37
N VAL A 301 18.15 -12.01 4.46
CA VAL A 301 17.29 -11.68 5.62
C VAL A 301 16.70 -12.97 6.16
N ASP A 302 16.93 -13.20 7.44
CA ASP A 302 16.51 -14.36 8.21
C ASP A 302 15.26 -14.02 9.03
N ARG A 303 14.17 -14.76 8.76
CA ARG A 303 12.83 -14.62 9.35
C ARG A 303 12.36 -15.88 10.08
N SER A 304 13.21 -16.89 10.28
CA SER A 304 12.81 -18.14 10.95
C SER A 304 12.68 -17.99 12.46
N GLU A 305 13.55 -17.18 13.08
CA GLU A 305 13.64 -17.04 14.55
C GLU A 305 13.36 -15.61 15.05
N TYR A 306 13.46 -14.61 14.16
CA TYR A 306 13.35 -13.18 14.49
C TYR A 306 12.60 -12.42 13.39
N ALA A 307 12.09 -11.23 13.71
CA ALA A 307 11.27 -10.39 12.81
C ALA A 307 11.99 -9.85 11.55
N GLY A 308 13.05 -10.49 11.03
CA GLY A 308 13.81 -10.06 9.85
C GLY A 308 15.22 -9.59 10.17
N LYS A 309 16.12 -10.52 10.52
CA LYS A 309 17.54 -10.21 10.79
C LYS A 309 18.36 -10.22 9.50
N VAL A 310 19.01 -9.12 9.19
CA VAL A 310 19.98 -9.03 8.08
C VAL A 310 21.24 -9.82 8.42
N ARG A 311 21.72 -10.69 7.51
CA ARG A 311 22.89 -11.57 7.71
C ARG A 311 24.03 -11.29 6.73
N ASN A 312 23.83 -11.62 5.45
CA ASN A 312 24.88 -11.57 4.43
C ASN A 312 24.77 -10.35 3.50
N LEU A 313 24.34 -9.20 4.03
CA LEU A 313 24.22 -7.94 3.30
C LEU A 313 25.15 -6.89 3.91
N LYS A 314 25.91 -6.19 3.08
CA LYS A 314 26.67 -5.00 3.45
C LYS A 314 26.59 -4.01 2.31
N ASP A 315 26.27 -2.74 2.59
CA ASP A 315 26.21 -1.66 1.59
C ASP A 315 25.41 -2.01 0.32
N GLY A 316 24.28 -2.72 0.50
CA GLY A 316 23.42 -3.17 -0.60
C GLY A 316 23.98 -4.31 -1.47
N VAL A 317 25.07 -4.97 -1.05
CA VAL A 317 25.67 -6.12 -1.76
C VAL A 317 25.73 -7.38 -0.90
N CYS A 318 25.56 -8.52 -1.56
CA CYS A 318 25.73 -9.83 -0.95
C CYS A 318 27.19 -10.05 -0.58
N ARG A 319 27.47 -10.35 0.69
CA ARG A 319 28.82 -10.60 1.20
C ARG A 319 29.48 -11.87 0.64
N VAL A 320 28.70 -12.77 0.06
CA VAL A 320 29.18 -14.09 -0.40
C VAL A 320 29.60 -14.03 -1.87
N CYS A 321 28.78 -13.47 -2.76
CA CYS A 321 29.07 -13.43 -4.20
C CYS A 321 29.22 -12.01 -4.79
N GLY A 322 29.02 -10.95 -3.99
CA GLY A 322 29.13 -9.56 -4.45
C GLY A 322 27.92 -9.03 -5.22
N ARG A 323 26.88 -9.84 -5.45
CA ARG A 323 25.66 -9.41 -6.13
C ARG A 323 24.99 -8.24 -5.42
N LYS A 324 24.60 -7.21 -6.17
CA LYS A 324 23.73 -6.14 -5.66
C LYS A 324 22.34 -6.69 -5.31
N ILE A 325 21.86 -6.35 -4.12
CA ILE A 325 20.55 -6.77 -3.61
C ILE A 325 19.71 -5.51 -3.36
N LEU A 326 18.48 -5.50 -3.89
CA LEU A 326 17.54 -4.41 -3.67
C LEU A 326 16.88 -4.54 -2.29
N ILE A 327 17.61 -4.15 -1.24
CA ILE A 327 17.12 -4.00 0.13
C ILE A 327 17.62 -2.67 0.68
N ARG A 328 16.74 -1.92 1.35
CA ARG A 328 17.07 -0.72 2.14
C ARG A 328 17.19 -1.11 3.60
N ASN A 329 18.29 -0.79 4.27
CA ASN A 329 18.51 -1.21 5.66
C ASN A 329 19.43 -0.28 6.46
N ASP A 330 19.75 0.88 5.92
CA ASP A 330 20.74 1.86 6.38
C ASP A 330 20.12 3.22 6.74
#